data_AF-A0A9Q9D6L2-F1
#
_entry.id   AF-A0A9Q9D6L2-F1
#
_cell.length_a   1.000
_cell.length_b   1.000
_cell.length_c   1.000
_cell.angle_alpha   90.00
_cell.angle_beta   90.00
_cell.angle_gamma   90.00
#
_symmetry.space_group_name_H-M   'P 1'
#
loop_
_entity.id
_entity.type
_entity.pdbx_description
1 polymer ?
#
loop_
_entity_poly.entity_id
_entity_poly.type
_entity_poly.pdbx_seq_one_letter_code
_entity_poly.pdbx_strand_id
1 'polypeptide(L)'
;MYDHYVEQHIAHHLESQDDEYYKFGYRIFGPYLFGMSAWLYQEITKQDLKRVLFLARDGYMVKEAFDLLFEGSEFEGKRVESSYIYASRRSFAVPTLTECQNVEEIFTKYPYLKTSFGKTLKKLGLNTKDVKKFPQSLLDTVFNNSQDLLDHPEARAALEQVFPNILQNSHQEAKLLQEYFKQEKIQGDIAIFDIGWHGTLQKALFSLKEKLNISSIRGYYTGILPKVKTDSLKKSQGYLFDSNHNQAYYKFMGLNFPIFERLFQPQEGSCIGFKKEGNRIYPKLESFFHEKVNEDLADLLAIQTGALAFVKNFSEELPSDSPYWHGKDSNFWFSGFEQTIKNPILSEVKALGNLTFENEGELYYLAAPQKHITYILKPHQFMRDFHKSWKVGFLKSLFKIPLPYYAFLKKLYKLDI
;
A
#
# COMPACT_ATOMS: atom_id res chain seq x y z
N MET A 1 10.35 23.37 -5.12
CA MET A 1 9.19 22.46 -5.12
C MET A 1 8.20 22.96 -4.10
N TYR A 2 8.68 23.20 -2.88
CA TYR A 2 7.94 23.83 -1.80
C TYR A 2 8.15 25.36 -1.79
N ASP A 3 7.55 26.04 -0.82
CA ASP A 3 7.82 27.45 -0.59
C ASP A 3 9.18 27.69 0.07
N HIS A 4 9.56 28.96 0.19
CA HIS A 4 10.90 29.36 0.63
C HIS A 4 11.27 28.80 2.01
N TYR A 5 10.33 28.76 2.94
CA TYR A 5 10.58 28.29 4.31
C TYR A 5 10.91 26.80 4.35
N VAL A 6 10.09 25.97 3.69
CA VAL A 6 10.32 24.51 3.65
C VAL A 6 11.62 24.19 2.91
N GLU A 7 11.90 24.89 1.80
CA GLU A 7 13.16 24.69 1.06
C GLU A 7 14.40 25.11 1.88
N GLN A 8 14.32 26.19 2.66
CA GLN A 8 15.39 26.61 3.57
C GLN A 8 15.62 25.61 4.69
N HIS A 9 14.55 25.12 5.31
CA HIS A 9 14.64 24.09 6.34
C HIS A 9 15.29 22.82 5.78
N ILE A 10 14.86 22.36 4.59
CA ILE A 10 15.48 21.19 3.93
C ILE A 10 16.95 21.45 3.64
N ALA A 11 17.31 22.62 3.10
CA ALA A 11 18.71 22.92 2.77
C ALA A 11 19.60 22.95 4.02
N HIS A 12 19.13 23.54 5.11
CA HIS A 12 19.86 23.63 6.37
C HIS A 12 20.18 22.24 6.95
N HIS A 13 19.19 21.36 7.01
CA HIS A 13 19.35 20.02 7.60
C HIS A 13 20.08 19.02 6.70
N LEU A 14 20.28 19.33 5.42
CA LEU A 14 20.99 18.48 4.47
C LEU A 14 22.41 18.95 4.13
N GLU A 15 22.88 20.06 4.71
CA GLU A 15 24.18 20.67 4.37
C GLU A 15 25.37 19.72 4.54
N SER A 16 25.36 18.88 5.57
CA SER A 16 26.43 17.94 5.91
C SER A 16 26.08 16.47 5.64
N GLN A 17 24.99 16.20 4.93
CA GLN A 17 24.59 14.84 4.61
C GLN A 17 25.18 14.43 3.26
N ASP A 18 25.72 13.22 3.14
CA ASP A 18 26.30 12.69 1.91
C ASP A 18 25.49 11.52 1.32
N ASP A 19 24.63 10.90 2.11
CA ASP A 19 23.78 9.80 1.63
C ASP A 19 22.60 10.31 0.79
N GLU A 20 22.62 10.03 -0.51
CA GLU A 20 21.57 10.42 -1.46
C GLU A 20 20.21 9.77 -1.18
N TYR A 21 20.19 8.57 -0.59
CA TYR A 21 18.96 7.88 -0.19
C TYR A 21 18.32 8.59 0.99
N TYR A 22 19.12 8.92 2.00
CA TYR A 22 18.67 9.76 3.12
C TYR A 22 18.16 11.11 2.64
N LYS A 23 18.91 11.81 1.77
CA LYS A 23 18.51 13.11 1.23
C LYS A 23 17.18 13.03 0.50
N PHE A 24 16.97 11.99 -0.31
CA PHE A 24 15.69 11.78 -0.98
C PHE A 24 14.55 11.63 0.04
N GLY A 25 14.75 10.80 1.06
CA GLY A 25 13.84 10.64 2.18
C GLY A 25 13.46 11.96 2.82
N TYR A 26 14.47 12.73 3.25
CA TYR A 26 14.29 14.00 3.96
C TYR A 26 13.62 15.07 3.09
N ARG A 27 14.02 15.19 1.82
CA ARG A 27 13.56 16.25 0.93
C ARG A 27 12.19 16.00 0.31
N ILE A 28 11.85 14.73 0.04
CA ILE A 28 10.67 14.39 -0.79
C ILE A 28 9.65 13.60 0.01
N PHE A 29 10.08 12.50 0.65
CA PHE A 29 9.14 11.61 1.34
C PHE A 29 8.69 12.18 2.69
N GLY A 30 9.59 12.81 3.45
CA GLY A 30 9.33 13.44 4.74
C GLY A 30 8.23 14.51 4.70
N PRO A 31 8.31 15.52 3.81
CA PRO A 31 7.26 16.53 3.68
C PRO A 31 5.89 15.94 3.38
N TYR A 32 5.83 14.89 2.55
CA TYR A 32 4.58 14.19 2.27
C TYR A 32 4.02 13.47 3.50
N LEU A 33 4.88 12.76 4.25
CA LEU A 33 4.46 12.11 5.51
C LEU A 33 3.97 13.13 6.54
N PHE A 34 4.66 14.26 6.68
CA PHE A 34 4.25 15.35 7.57
C PHE A 34 2.84 15.86 7.20
N GLY A 35 2.64 16.25 5.94
CA GLY A 35 1.37 16.79 5.47
C GLY A 35 0.21 15.79 5.58
N MET A 36 0.48 14.52 5.29
CA MET A 36 -0.50 13.44 5.40
C MET A 36 -0.90 13.17 6.84
N SER A 37 0.07 13.09 7.76
CA SER A 37 -0.21 12.85 9.17
C SER A 37 -0.96 14.02 9.80
N ALA A 38 -0.59 15.26 9.48
CA ALA A 38 -1.31 16.45 9.93
C ALA A 38 -2.78 16.47 9.43
N TRP A 39 -3.00 16.19 8.14
CA TRP A 39 -4.34 16.04 7.58
C TRP A 39 -5.14 14.92 8.25
N LEU A 40 -4.53 13.76 8.46
CA LEU A 40 -5.18 12.62 9.09
C LEU A 40 -5.62 12.97 10.52
N TYR A 41 -4.75 13.64 11.29
CA TYR A 41 -5.09 14.11 12.63
C TYR A 41 -6.31 15.04 12.63
N GLN A 42 -6.37 16.00 11.71
CA GLN A 42 -7.51 16.91 11.57
C GLN A 42 -8.80 16.15 11.25
N GLU A 43 -8.77 15.21 10.33
CA GLU A 43 -9.98 14.46 9.95
C GLU A 43 -10.47 13.54 11.06
N ILE A 44 -9.55 12.92 11.82
CA ILE A 44 -9.91 12.13 13.00
C ILE A 44 -10.57 13.00 14.07
N THR A 45 -9.95 14.15 14.39
CA THR A 45 -10.44 15.04 15.45
C THR A 45 -11.72 15.80 15.08
N LYS A 46 -11.96 16.09 13.80
CA LYS A 46 -13.20 16.68 13.27
C LYS A 46 -14.39 15.72 13.36
N GLN A 47 -14.12 14.42 13.37
CA GLN A 47 -15.14 13.37 13.47
C GLN A 47 -15.31 12.83 14.89
N ASP A 48 -14.68 13.47 15.89
CA ASP A 48 -14.64 13.06 17.30
C ASP A 48 -14.16 11.62 17.53
N LEU A 49 -13.38 11.10 16.58
CA LEU A 49 -12.74 9.80 16.69
C LEU A 49 -11.51 9.91 17.60
N LYS A 50 -11.26 8.86 18.39
CA LYS A 50 -10.18 8.83 19.39
C LYS A 50 -9.01 7.97 18.99
N ARG A 51 -9.16 7.12 17.97
CA ARG A 51 -8.14 6.17 17.54
C ARG A 51 -8.16 5.98 16.03
N VAL A 52 -6.98 5.95 15.43
CA VAL A 52 -6.76 5.54 14.03
C VAL A 52 -6.01 4.22 13.98
N LEU A 53 -6.50 3.31 13.12
CA LEU A 53 -5.92 1.99 12.90
C LEU A 53 -5.14 2.01 11.57
N PHE A 54 -3.82 2.08 11.65
CA PHE A 54 -2.93 1.98 10.50
C PHE A 54 -2.85 0.53 10.06
N LEU A 55 -3.41 0.23 8.89
CA LEU A 55 -3.44 -1.13 8.38
C LEU A 55 -2.06 -1.50 7.83
N ALA A 56 -1.52 -2.63 8.31
CA ALA A 56 -0.42 -3.27 7.64
C ALA A 56 -0.83 -3.62 6.20
N ARG A 57 0.07 -3.62 5.25
CA ARG A 57 1.51 -3.41 5.40
C ARG A 57 1.90 -1.94 5.25
N ASP A 58 1.17 -1.22 4.42
CA ASP A 58 1.62 0.05 3.87
C ASP A 58 1.26 1.27 4.74
N GLY A 59 0.54 1.06 5.85
CA GLY A 59 0.31 2.08 6.86
C GLY A 59 1.51 2.35 7.77
N TYR A 60 2.60 1.55 7.68
CA TYR A 60 3.74 1.62 8.61
C TYR A 60 4.39 3.00 8.67
N MET A 61 4.88 3.52 7.55
CA MET A 61 5.58 4.82 7.54
C MET A 61 4.70 6.00 7.97
N VAL A 62 3.40 5.94 7.66
CA VAL A 62 2.46 6.99 8.08
C VAL A 62 2.20 6.90 9.59
N LYS A 63 2.10 5.69 10.15
CA LYS A 63 2.01 5.52 11.60
C LYS A 63 3.24 6.11 12.29
N GLU A 64 4.45 5.74 11.85
CA GLU A 64 5.68 6.23 12.50
C GLU A 64 5.77 7.77 12.45
N ALA A 65 5.41 8.37 11.32
CA ALA A 65 5.32 9.82 11.21
C ALA A 65 4.19 10.42 12.08
N PHE A 66 3.02 9.78 12.14
CA PHE A 66 1.90 10.23 12.97
C PHE A 66 2.25 10.20 14.45
N ASP A 67 2.96 9.16 14.90
CA ASP A 67 3.35 8.99 16.28
C ASP A 67 4.41 10.02 16.69
N LEU A 68 5.37 10.31 15.82
CA LEU A 68 6.33 11.41 16.03
C LEU A 68 5.65 12.76 16.24
N LEU A 69 4.51 12.99 15.57
CA LEU A 69 3.80 14.26 15.64
C LEU A 69 2.80 14.34 16.81
N PHE A 70 2.11 13.23 17.12
CA PHE A 70 0.89 13.27 17.94
C PHE A 70 0.81 12.20 19.04
N GLU A 71 1.69 11.18 19.05
CA GLU A 71 1.63 10.16 20.10
C GLU A 71 2.11 10.72 21.44
N GLY A 72 1.39 10.41 22.52
CA GLY A 72 1.79 10.77 23.88
C GLY A 72 1.62 12.24 24.26
N SER A 73 1.16 13.10 23.34
CA SER A 73 0.90 14.52 23.59
C SER A 73 -0.55 14.90 23.31
N GLU A 74 -1.03 15.96 23.97
CA GLU A 74 -2.24 16.66 23.54
C GLU A 74 -1.83 17.71 22.50
N PHE A 75 -2.38 17.60 21.30
CA PHE A 75 -2.25 18.61 20.26
C PHE A 75 -3.59 19.33 20.14
N GLU A 76 -3.60 20.66 20.18
CA GLU A 76 -4.85 21.46 20.17
C GLU A 76 -5.92 21.00 21.19
N GLY A 77 -5.49 20.51 22.36
CA GLY A 77 -6.39 20.01 23.41
C GLY A 77 -7.10 18.69 23.08
N LYS A 78 -6.65 17.97 22.05
CA LYS A 78 -7.17 16.66 21.66
C LYS A 78 -6.06 15.62 21.61
N ARG A 79 -6.35 14.45 22.18
CA ARG A 79 -5.50 13.26 22.09
C ARG A 79 -6.10 12.27 21.09
N VAL A 80 -5.25 11.76 20.20
CA VAL A 80 -5.60 10.71 19.24
C VAL A 80 -4.64 9.55 19.44
N GLU A 81 -5.18 8.36 19.71
CA GLU A 81 -4.41 7.12 19.76
C GLU A 81 -4.15 6.60 18.34
N SER A 82 -3.00 5.95 18.14
CA SER A 82 -2.66 5.24 16.93
C SER A 82 -2.51 3.75 17.23
N SER A 83 -2.72 2.89 16.24
CA SER A 83 -2.39 1.47 16.35
C SER A 83 -2.06 0.86 15.01
N TYR A 84 -1.03 0.03 14.99
CA TYR A 84 -0.66 -0.78 13.83
C TYR A 84 -1.42 -2.11 13.84
N ILE A 85 -2.29 -2.32 12.86
CA ILE A 85 -3.15 -3.51 12.79
C ILE A 85 -2.73 -4.38 11.61
N TYR A 86 -2.35 -5.62 11.89
CA TYR A 86 -1.98 -6.58 10.85
C TYR A 86 -3.17 -6.91 9.96
N ALA A 87 -3.08 -6.51 8.70
CA ALA A 87 -4.12 -6.69 7.70
C ALA A 87 -3.50 -7.12 6.37
N SER A 88 -4.29 -7.85 5.58
CA SER A 88 -4.05 -8.03 4.16
C SER A 88 -5.37 -8.36 3.49
N ARG A 89 -5.40 -8.27 2.16
CA ARG A 89 -6.59 -8.67 1.40
C ARG A 89 -7.02 -10.10 1.76
N ARG A 90 -6.05 -11.00 1.96
CA ARG A 90 -6.30 -12.40 2.30
C ARG A 90 -6.80 -12.55 3.74
N SER A 91 -6.14 -11.93 4.71
CA SER A 91 -6.47 -12.11 6.13
C SER A 91 -7.86 -11.56 6.50
N PHE A 92 -8.37 -10.59 5.75
CA PHE A 92 -9.74 -10.10 5.92
C PHE A 92 -10.75 -10.73 4.97
N ALA A 93 -10.40 -11.05 3.73
CA ALA A 93 -11.36 -11.64 2.79
C ALA A 93 -11.72 -13.09 3.12
N VAL A 94 -10.78 -13.93 3.53
CA VAL A 94 -11.07 -15.35 3.84
C VAL A 94 -12.09 -15.51 4.97
N PRO A 95 -12.05 -14.74 6.08
CA PRO A 95 -13.12 -14.71 7.07
C PRO A 95 -14.53 -14.33 6.56
N THR A 96 -14.65 -13.67 5.40
CA THR A 96 -15.96 -13.29 4.83
C THR A 96 -16.66 -14.45 4.11
N LEU A 97 -15.94 -15.54 3.86
CA LEU A 97 -16.41 -16.67 3.05
C LEU A 97 -17.34 -17.61 3.82
N THR A 98 -17.52 -17.44 5.14
CA THR A 98 -18.26 -18.36 6.02
C THR A 98 -19.70 -18.66 5.58
N GLU A 99 -20.30 -17.75 4.82
CA GLU A 99 -21.70 -17.81 4.41
C GLU A 99 -21.87 -18.06 2.90
N CYS A 100 -20.77 -18.25 2.17
CA CYS A 100 -20.84 -18.55 0.74
C CYS A 100 -21.57 -19.88 0.51
N GLN A 101 -22.51 -19.90 -0.44
CA GLN A 101 -23.27 -21.10 -0.78
C GLN A 101 -22.68 -21.90 -1.95
N ASN A 102 -21.81 -21.27 -2.74
CA ASN A 102 -21.21 -21.84 -3.94
C ASN A 102 -19.84 -21.19 -4.22
N VAL A 103 -19.12 -21.73 -5.20
CA VAL A 103 -17.77 -21.28 -5.57
C VAL A 103 -17.76 -19.90 -6.25
N GLU A 104 -18.85 -19.53 -6.91
CA GLU A 104 -19.02 -18.23 -7.56
C GLU A 104 -19.04 -17.08 -6.53
N GLU A 105 -19.70 -17.28 -5.40
CA GLU A 105 -19.74 -16.32 -4.29
C GLU A 105 -18.36 -16.10 -3.65
N ILE A 106 -17.48 -17.11 -3.64
CA ILE A 106 -16.10 -16.95 -3.15
C ILE A 106 -15.40 -15.88 -3.97
N PHE A 107 -15.44 -15.98 -5.30
CA PHE A 107 -14.72 -15.05 -6.19
C PHE A 107 -15.43 -13.72 -6.39
N THR A 108 -16.66 -13.58 -5.91
CA THR A 108 -17.30 -12.27 -5.73
C THR A 108 -16.70 -11.52 -4.54
N LYS A 109 -16.47 -12.20 -3.41
CA LYS A 109 -15.89 -11.62 -2.20
C LYS A 109 -14.37 -11.49 -2.24
N TYR A 110 -13.70 -12.47 -2.84
CA TYR A 110 -12.25 -12.53 -2.99
C TYR A 110 -11.87 -12.88 -4.44
N PRO A 111 -11.92 -11.87 -5.35
CA PRO A 111 -11.64 -12.09 -6.77
C PRO A 111 -10.29 -12.74 -7.02
N TYR A 112 -10.27 -13.64 -8.01
CA TYR A 112 -9.04 -14.30 -8.42
C TYR A 112 -8.04 -13.28 -8.96
N LEU A 113 -6.80 -13.39 -8.48
CA LEU A 113 -5.64 -12.65 -8.98
C LEU A 113 -4.86 -13.58 -9.90
N LYS A 114 -4.24 -13.03 -10.95
CA LYS A 114 -3.56 -13.81 -12.00
C LYS A 114 -2.36 -14.58 -11.44
N THR A 115 -2.59 -15.80 -10.95
CA THR A 115 -1.62 -16.66 -10.25
C THR A 115 -1.94 -18.14 -10.47
N SER A 116 -1.00 -19.05 -10.24
CA SER A 116 -1.31 -20.48 -10.41
C SER A 116 -2.48 -20.95 -9.54
N PHE A 117 -3.27 -21.90 -10.03
CA PHE A 117 -4.43 -22.46 -9.33
C PHE A 117 -4.06 -22.98 -7.93
N GLY A 118 -2.92 -23.67 -7.82
CA GLY A 118 -2.42 -24.15 -6.53
C GLY A 118 -2.11 -23.01 -5.55
N LYS A 119 -1.61 -21.86 -6.01
CA LYS A 119 -1.45 -20.66 -5.17
C LYS A 119 -2.81 -20.09 -4.75
N THR A 120 -3.82 -20.11 -5.62
CA THR A 120 -5.19 -19.70 -5.26
C THR A 120 -5.79 -20.58 -4.17
N LEU A 121 -5.68 -21.90 -4.29
CA LEU A 121 -6.14 -22.85 -3.26
C LEU A 121 -5.48 -22.59 -1.90
N LYS A 122 -4.16 -22.35 -1.88
CA LYS A 122 -3.43 -21.96 -0.67
C LYS A 122 -3.92 -20.62 -0.10
N LYS A 123 -4.16 -19.61 -0.95
CA LYS A 123 -4.70 -18.31 -0.53
C LYS A 123 -6.08 -18.44 0.10
N LEU A 124 -6.91 -19.37 -0.36
CA LEU A 124 -8.21 -19.72 0.23
C LEU A 124 -8.10 -20.50 1.56
N GLY A 125 -6.87 -20.79 2.01
CA GLY A 125 -6.59 -21.41 3.31
C GLY A 125 -6.49 -22.93 3.29
N LEU A 126 -6.40 -23.55 2.11
CA LEU A 126 -6.16 -24.98 2.02
C LEU A 126 -4.71 -25.30 2.34
N ASN A 127 -4.50 -26.35 3.15
CA ASN A 127 -3.17 -26.82 3.50
C ASN A 127 -2.52 -27.58 2.32
N THR A 128 -1.21 -27.79 2.39
CA THR A 128 -0.45 -28.47 1.34
C THR A 128 -0.94 -29.90 1.06
N LYS A 129 -1.49 -30.62 2.06
CA LYS A 129 -2.00 -31.98 1.86
C LYS A 129 -3.28 -31.98 1.02
N ASP A 130 -4.16 -31.01 1.22
CA ASP A 130 -5.39 -30.88 0.44
C ASP A 130 -5.10 -30.43 -0.99
N VAL A 131 -4.16 -29.51 -1.18
CA VAL A 131 -3.76 -29.03 -2.51
C VAL A 131 -3.09 -30.14 -3.33
N LYS A 132 -2.23 -30.97 -2.71
CA LYS A 132 -1.50 -32.05 -3.39
C LYS A 132 -2.38 -33.21 -3.88
N LYS A 133 -3.68 -33.21 -3.60
CA LYS A 133 -4.63 -34.20 -4.13
C LYS A 133 -4.91 -34.01 -5.62
N PHE A 134 -4.64 -32.81 -6.16
CA PHE A 134 -4.91 -32.47 -7.56
C PHE A 134 -3.68 -32.66 -8.46
N PRO A 135 -3.89 -32.92 -9.76
CA PRO A 135 -2.79 -33.04 -10.72
C PRO A 135 -1.91 -31.79 -10.77
N GLN A 136 -0.60 -31.98 -10.87
CA GLN A 136 0.36 -30.87 -10.94
C GLN A 136 0.09 -29.97 -12.15
N SER A 137 -0.35 -30.54 -13.28
CA SER A 137 -0.76 -29.79 -14.47
C SER A 137 -1.86 -28.77 -14.17
N LEU A 138 -2.87 -29.14 -13.38
CA LEU A 138 -3.94 -28.23 -12.97
C LEU A 138 -3.44 -27.19 -11.96
N LEU A 139 -2.62 -27.61 -11.00
CA LEU A 139 -2.07 -26.72 -9.96
C LEU A 139 -1.20 -25.60 -10.54
N ASP A 140 -0.50 -25.86 -11.64
CA ASP A 140 0.36 -24.89 -12.32
C ASP A 140 -0.39 -24.01 -13.33
N THR A 141 -1.64 -24.34 -13.68
CA THR A 141 -2.47 -23.53 -14.58
C THR A 141 -2.68 -22.12 -14.02
N VAL A 142 -2.49 -21.12 -14.88
CA VAL A 142 -2.77 -19.70 -14.60
C VAL A 142 -3.95 -19.26 -15.44
N PHE A 143 -5.01 -18.79 -14.79
CA PHE A 143 -6.19 -18.23 -15.43
C PHE A 143 -6.04 -16.71 -15.57
N ASN A 144 -6.86 -16.11 -16.43
CA ASN A 144 -6.85 -14.66 -16.64
C ASN A 144 -7.66 -13.89 -15.59
N ASN A 145 -8.75 -14.48 -15.10
CA ASN A 145 -9.68 -13.88 -14.15
C ASN A 145 -10.57 -14.95 -13.49
N SER A 146 -11.48 -14.54 -12.60
CA SER A 146 -12.41 -15.44 -11.91
C SER A 146 -13.31 -16.24 -12.86
N GLN A 147 -13.74 -15.63 -13.98
CA GLN A 147 -14.63 -16.27 -14.95
C GLN A 147 -13.90 -17.42 -15.68
N ASP A 148 -12.72 -17.14 -16.21
CA ASP A 148 -11.84 -18.12 -16.87
C ASP A 148 -11.53 -19.32 -15.95
N LEU A 149 -11.30 -19.06 -14.67
CA LEU A 149 -11.10 -20.11 -13.66
C LEU A 149 -12.36 -20.97 -13.48
N LEU A 150 -13.53 -20.34 -13.31
CA LEU A 150 -14.81 -21.01 -13.04
C LEU A 150 -15.37 -21.75 -14.26
N ASP A 151 -15.01 -21.32 -15.48
CA ASP A 151 -15.39 -21.98 -16.73
C ASP A 151 -14.52 -23.20 -17.04
N HIS A 152 -13.33 -23.32 -16.43
CA HIS A 152 -12.46 -24.47 -16.62
C HIS A 152 -12.98 -25.70 -15.85
N PRO A 153 -13.45 -26.78 -16.51
CA PRO A 153 -14.20 -27.85 -15.86
C PRO A 153 -13.45 -28.54 -14.72
N GLU A 154 -12.17 -28.86 -14.92
CA GLU A 154 -11.36 -29.51 -13.88
C GLU A 154 -11.09 -28.59 -12.68
N ALA A 155 -10.97 -27.27 -12.91
CA ALA A 155 -10.68 -26.32 -11.85
C ALA A 155 -11.93 -26.05 -11.01
N ARG A 156 -13.09 -25.93 -11.68
CA ARG A 156 -14.40 -25.85 -11.03
C ARG A 156 -14.69 -27.09 -10.21
N ALA A 157 -14.55 -28.29 -10.78
CA ALA A 157 -14.77 -29.53 -10.05
C ALA A 157 -13.84 -29.66 -8.83
N ALA A 158 -12.56 -29.29 -8.99
CA ALA A 158 -11.62 -29.26 -7.87
C ALA A 158 -12.04 -28.28 -6.77
N LEU A 159 -12.51 -27.08 -7.12
CA LEU A 159 -13.03 -26.09 -6.17
C LEU A 159 -14.28 -26.58 -5.45
N GLU A 160 -15.25 -27.13 -6.18
CA GLU A 160 -16.48 -27.69 -5.60
C GLU A 160 -16.15 -28.84 -4.65
N GLN A 161 -15.17 -29.68 -4.98
CA GLN A 161 -14.70 -30.77 -4.12
C GLN A 161 -14.12 -30.27 -2.79
N VAL A 162 -13.34 -29.18 -2.79
CA VAL A 162 -12.71 -28.61 -1.57
C VAL A 162 -13.50 -27.47 -0.94
N PHE A 163 -14.64 -27.12 -1.51
CA PHE A 163 -15.50 -26.03 -1.01
C PHE A 163 -15.84 -26.19 0.48
N PRO A 164 -16.20 -27.38 1.00
CA PRO A 164 -16.43 -27.56 2.44
C PRO A 164 -15.18 -27.26 3.29
N ASN A 165 -13.98 -27.61 2.81
CA ASN A 165 -12.74 -27.32 3.51
C ASN A 165 -12.42 -25.81 3.53
N ILE A 166 -12.73 -25.10 2.44
CA ILE A 166 -12.59 -23.64 2.36
C ILE A 166 -13.52 -22.97 3.39
N LEU A 167 -14.78 -23.39 3.46
CA LEU A 167 -15.74 -22.86 4.45
C LEU A 167 -15.30 -23.16 5.88
N GLN A 168 -14.86 -24.40 6.16
CA GLN A 168 -14.35 -24.79 7.47
C GLN A 168 -13.17 -23.91 7.90
N ASN A 169 -12.21 -23.67 7.00
CA ASN A 169 -11.09 -22.77 7.27
C ASN A 169 -11.56 -21.32 7.50
N SER A 170 -12.49 -20.83 6.68
CA SER A 170 -13.06 -19.49 6.82
C SER A 170 -13.67 -19.28 8.21
N HIS A 171 -14.43 -20.25 8.74
CA HIS A 171 -14.98 -20.17 10.10
C HIS A 171 -13.91 -20.09 11.18
N GLN A 172 -12.85 -20.90 11.06
CA GLN A 172 -11.74 -20.88 12.02
C GLN A 172 -11.02 -19.54 12.02
N GLU A 173 -10.76 -18.99 10.84
CA GLU A 173 -10.09 -17.70 10.71
C GLU A 173 -10.96 -16.53 11.13
N ALA A 174 -12.26 -16.56 10.85
CA ALA A 174 -13.19 -15.55 11.35
C ALA A 174 -13.20 -15.50 12.89
N LYS A 175 -13.15 -16.66 13.56
CA LYS A 175 -13.02 -16.74 15.02
C LYS A 175 -11.69 -16.13 15.50
N LEU A 176 -10.58 -16.47 14.85
CA LEU A 176 -9.27 -15.93 15.23
C LEU A 176 -9.15 -14.42 14.99
N LEU A 177 -9.73 -13.91 13.90
CA LEU A 177 -9.82 -12.48 13.62
C LEU A 177 -10.66 -11.77 14.67
N GLN A 178 -11.79 -12.36 15.08
CA GLN A 178 -12.62 -11.81 16.17
C GLN A 178 -11.86 -11.78 17.51
N GLU A 179 -11.13 -12.86 17.85
CA GLU A 179 -10.28 -12.89 19.05
C GLU A 179 -9.15 -11.84 18.97
N TYR A 180 -8.55 -11.63 17.80
CA TYR A 180 -7.55 -10.58 17.57
C TYR A 180 -8.13 -9.17 17.74
N PHE A 181 -9.29 -8.88 17.14
CA PHE A 181 -9.94 -7.56 17.28
C PHE A 181 -10.31 -7.28 18.74
N LYS A 182 -10.81 -8.30 19.46
CA LYS A 182 -11.07 -8.19 20.90
C LYS A 182 -9.79 -7.92 21.69
N GLN A 183 -8.69 -8.62 21.39
CA GLN A 183 -7.38 -8.43 22.03
C GLN A 183 -6.87 -7.00 21.84
N GLU A 184 -6.94 -6.48 20.62
CA GLU A 184 -6.50 -5.12 20.25
C GLU A 184 -7.52 -4.03 20.62
N LYS A 185 -8.62 -4.40 21.30
CA LYS A 185 -9.71 -3.51 21.74
C LYS A 185 -10.33 -2.71 20.58
N ILE A 186 -10.47 -3.34 19.42
CA ILE A 186 -11.08 -2.74 18.23
C ILE A 186 -12.58 -3.03 18.25
N GLN A 187 -13.40 -1.98 18.42
CA GLN A 187 -14.86 -2.06 18.44
C GLN A 187 -15.48 -0.67 18.26
N GLY A 188 -16.79 -0.62 17.99
CA GLY A 188 -17.54 0.63 17.86
C GLY A 188 -17.23 1.37 16.56
N ASP A 189 -17.11 2.69 16.62
CA ASP A 189 -16.72 3.51 15.48
C ASP A 189 -15.21 3.52 15.31
N ILE A 190 -14.74 3.05 14.16
CA ILE A 190 -13.31 2.94 13.86
C ILE A 190 -12.90 3.84 12.71
N ALA A 191 -11.68 4.37 12.79
CA ALA A 191 -10.95 4.89 11.65
C ALA A 191 -9.86 3.94 11.21
N ILE A 192 -9.72 3.76 9.92
CA ILE A 192 -8.62 2.99 9.32
C ILE A 192 -7.83 3.88 8.36
N PHE A 193 -6.53 3.62 8.26
CA PHE A 193 -5.66 4.23 7.26
C PHE A 193 -5.00 3.15 6.38
N ASP A 194 -4.98 3.38 5.08
CA ASP A 194 -4.32 2.53 4.07
C ASP A 194 -3.87 3.39 2.88
N ILE A 195 -2.72 3.13 2.26
CA ILE A 195 -2.32 3.87 1.05
C ILE A 195 -3.05 3.35 -0.21
N GLY A 196 -3.62 2.16 -0.16
CA GLY A 196 -4.29 1.51 -1.27
C GLY A 196 -5.67 2.11 -1.60
N TRP A 197 -5.88 2.57 -2.83
CA TRP A 197 -7.09 3.32 -3.22
C TRP A 197 -8.32 2.49 -3.63
N HIS A 198 -8.27 1.16 -3.54
CA HIS A 198 -9.40 0.30 -3.95
C HIS A 198 -10.38 -0.02 -2.81
N GLY A 199 -10.00 0.26 -1.56
CA GLY A 199 -10.84 0.05 -0.38
C GLY A 199 -11.21 -1.40 -0.10
N THR A 200 -10.43 -2.38 -0.61
CA THR A 200 -10.77 -3.81 -0.50
C THR A 200 -10.76 -4.30 0.95
N LEU A 201 -9.82 -3.82 1.76
CA LEU A 201 -9.75 -4.16 3.19
C LEU A 201 -10.98 -3.63 3.94
N GLN A 202 -11.36 -2.38 3.68
CA GLN A 202 -12.54 -1.76 4.28
C GLN A 202 -13.83 -2.49 3.89
N LYS A 203 -13.97 -2.91 2.62
CA LYS A 203 -15.13 -3.70 2.18
C LYS A 203 -15.23 -5.02 2.94
N ALA A 204 -14.12 -5.73 3.13
CA ALA A 204 -14.09 -6.96 3.89
C ALA A 204 -14.45 -6.73 5.37
N LEU A 205 -13.84 -5.73 6.02
CA LEU A 205 -14.19 -5.35 7.40
C LEU A 205 -15.66 -4.96 7.54
N PHE A 206 -16.20 -4.19 6.60
CA PHE A 206 -17.59 -3.79 6.60
C PHE A 206 -18.54 -5.00 6.54
N SER A 207 -18.19 -6.04 5.77
CA SER A 207 -18.96 -7.28 5.72
C SER A 207 -18.89 -8.11 7.02
N LEU A 208 -17.86 -7.88 7.82
CA LEU A 208 -17.63 -8.57 9.11
C LEU A 208 -18.04 -7.73 10.31
N LYS A 209 -18.56 -6.52 10.11
CA LYS A 209 -18.73 -5.51 11.17
C LYS A 209 -19.51 -6.03 12.38
N GLU A 210 -20.58 -6.78 12.17
CA GLU A 210 -21.40 -7.33 13.26
C GLU A 210 -20.63 -8.39 14.06
N LYS A 211 -19.88 -9.27 13.38
CA LYS A 211 -19.04 -10.29 14.02
C LYS A 211 -17.87 -9.66 14.80
N LEU A 212 -17.40 -8.50 14.36
CA LEU A 212 -16.28 -7.77 14.94
C LEU A 212 -16.69 -6.65 15.91
N ASN A 213 -17.98 -6.52 16.24
CA ASN A 213 -18.53 -5.44 17.08
C ASN A 213 -18.16 -4.03 16.58
N ILE A 214 -18.15 -3.81 15.26
CA ILE A 214 -17.87 -2.52 14.62
C ILE A 214 -19.20 -1.86 14.25
N SER A 215 -19.44 -0.67 14.76
CA SER A 215 -20.64 0.14 14.48
C SER A 215 -20.51 0.88 13.15
N SER A 216 -19.36 1.54 12.91
CA SER A 216 -19.08 2.18 11.63
C SER A 216 -17.59 2.24 11.32
N ILE A 217 -17.27 2.37 10.02
CA ILE A 217 -15.91 2.46 9.52
C ILE A 217 -15.77 3.76 8.74
N ARG A 218 -14.76 4.57 9.09
CA ARG A 218 -14.28 5.69 8.28
C ARG A 218 -12.89 5.32 7.75
N GLY A 219 -12.72 5.40 6.43
CA GLY A 219 -11.45 5.08 5.78
C GLY A 219 -10.72 6.33 5.33
N TYR A 220 -9.43 6.40 5.62
CA TYR A 220 -8.56 7.45 5.17
C TYR A 220 -7.47 6.86 4.29
N TYR A 221 -7.25 7.48 3.14
CA TYR A 221 -6.41 6.93 2.10
C TYR A 221 -5.44 7.94 1.52
N THR A 222 -4.33 7.48 0.94
CA THR A 222 -3.51 8.34 0.05
C THR A 222 -4.38 8.93 -1.07
N GLY A 223 -5.25 8.12 -1.65
CA GLY A 223 -6.33 8.57 -2.51
C GLY A 223 -7.40 7.50 -2.56
N ILE A 224 -8.63 7.84 -2.91
CA ILE A 224 -9.69 6.84 -3.07
C ILE A 224 -10.73 7.29 -4.10
N LEU A 225 -10.79 6.58 -5.22
CA LEU A 225 -11.80 6.82 -6.25
C LEU A 225 -12.63 5.54 -6.44
N PRO A 226 -13.74 5.38 -5.68
CA PRO A 226 -14.52 4.16 -5.75
C PRO A 226 -15.14 4.04 -7.16
N LYS A 227 -14.81 2.96 -7.88
CA LYS A 227 -15.45 2.64 -9.17
C LYS A 227 -16.98 2.49 -9.05
N VAL A 228 -17.44 2.05 -7.88
CA VAL A 228 -18.85 1.90 -7.52
C VAL A 228 -19.04 2.52 -6.14
N LYS A 229 -19.98 3.45 -6.00
CA LYS A 229 -20.35 4.01 -4.70
C LYS A 229 -21.03 2.90 -3.87
N THR A 230 -20.28 2.34 -2.92
CA THR A 230 -20.79 1.34 -1.98
C THR A 230 -20.96 1.96 -0.60
N ASP A 231 -21.94 1.50 0.18
CA ASP A 231 -22.14 1.97 1.56
C ASP A 231 -20.90 1.78 2.42
N SER A 232 -20.14 0.71 2.16
CA SER A 232 -18.88 0.40 2.84
C SER A 232 -17.81 1.47 2.65
N LEU A 233 -17.82 2.23 1.56
CA LEU A 233 -16.82 3.27 1.26
C LEU A 233 -17.37 4.69 1.35
N LYS A 234 -18.67 4.86 1.65
CA LYS A 234 -19.37 6.15 1.61
C LYS A 234 -18.74 7.22 2.52
N LYS A 235 -18.16 6.82 3.64
CA LYS A 235 -17.49 7.72 4.61
C LYS A 235 -15.97 7.79 4.42
N SER A 236 -15.44 7.33 3.29
CA SER A 236 -14.00 7.29 3.05
C SER A 236 -13.53 8.58 2.38
N GLN A 237 -12.33 9.02 2.73
CA GLN A 237 -11.71 10.22 2.22
C GLN A 237 -10.30 9.91 1.70
N GLY A 238 -9.90 10.59 0.63
CA GLY A 238 -8.55 10.53 0.09
C GLY A 238 -7.79 11.80 0.41
N TYR A 239 -6.51 11.70 0.74
CA TYR A 239 -5.65 12.84 0.99
C TYR A 239 -5.31 13.60 -0.30
N LEU A 240 -4.77 12.88 -1.29
CA LEU A 240 -4.33 13.46 -2.55
C LEU A 240 -5.50 13.64 -3.52
N PHE A 241 -6.40 12.66 -3.58
CA PHE A 241 -7.58 12.70 -4.45
C PHE A 241 -8.71 11.80 -3.94
N ASP A 242 -9.94 12.21 -4.22
CA ASP A 242 -11.13 11.37 -4.09
C ASP A 242 -12.23 11.79 -5.09
N SER A 243 -13.48 11.35 -4.88
CA SER A 243 -14.59 11.73 -5.77
C SER A 243 -14.89 13.23 -5.78
N ASN A 244 -14.45 13.99 -4.77
CA ASN A 244 -14.76 15.39 -4.57
C ASN A 244 -13.63 16.33 -4.99
N HIS A 245 -12.38 15.84 -5.08
CA HIS A 245 -11.24 16.68 -5.45
C HIS A 245 -10.13 15.90 -6.18
N ASN A 246 -9.32 16.64 -6.96
CA ASN A 246 -8.03 16.15 -7.49
C ASN A 246 -8.09 14.83 -8.30
N GLN A 247 -9.23 14.48 -8.90
CA GLN A 247 -9.46 13.20 -9.60
C GLN A 247 -8.41 12.86 -10.69
N ALA A 248 -7.77 13.88 -11.29
CA ALA A 248 -6.71 13.69 -12.26
C ALA A 248 -5.49 12.92 -11.69
N TYR A 249 -5.25 13.00 -10.38
CA TYR A 249 -4.18 12.24 -9.72
C TYR A 249 -4.43 10.74 -9.72
N TYR A 250 -5.67 10.27 -9.90
CA TYR A 250 -5.96 8.84 -9.97
C TYR A 250 -5.19 8.15 -11.10
N LYS A 251 -5.21 8.72 -12.32
CA LYS A 251 -4.45 8.16 -13.45
C LYS A 251 -2.94 8.36 -13.27
N PHE A 252 -2.54 9.52 -12.77
CA PHE A 252 -1.13 9.84 -12.53
C PHE A 252 -0.50 8.85 -11.55
N MET A 253 -1.15 8.65 -10.40
CA MET A 253 -0.71 7.70 -9.39
C MET A 253 -0.84 6.27 -9.88
N GLY A 254 -1.91 5.91 -10.60
CA GLY A 254 -2.07 4.57 -11.16
C GLY A 254 -0.89 4.10 -12.03
N LEU A 255 -0.23 5.02 -12.74
CA LEU A 255 0.97 4.71 -13.52
C LEU A 255 2.26 4.65 -12.70
N ASN A 256 2.31 5.33 -11.56
CA ASN A 256 3.55 5.55 -10.80
C ASN A 256 3.52 4.93 -9.39
N PHE A 257 2.44 4.25 -9.03
CA PHE A 257 2.20 3.71 -7.69
C PHE A 257 3.33 2.81 -7.16
N PRO A 258 3.98 1.94 -7.96
CA PRO A 258 5.02 1.07 -7.41
C PRO A 258 6.18 1.82 -6.74
N ILE A 259 6.53 3.01 -7.25
CA ILE A 259 7.56 3.87 -6.63
C ILE A 259 7.09 4.30 -5.26
N PHE A 260 5.85 4.78 -5.20
CA PHE A 260 5.23 5.27 -3.99
C PHE A 260 5.10 4.13 -2.98
N GLU A 261 4.44 3.04 -3.36
CA GLU A 261 4.20 1.86 -2.52
C GLU A 261 5.49 1.29 -1.92
N ARG A 262 6.60 1.22 -2.69
CA ARG A 262 7.88 0.71 -2.17
C ARG A 262 8.36 1.47 -0.93
N LEU A 263 8.17 2.79 -0.88
CA LEU A 263 8.65 3.64 0.21
C LEU A 263 7.91 3.40 1.53
N PHE A 264 6.67 2.92 1.47
CA PHE A 264 5.83 2.67 2.65
C PHE A 264 6.00 1.27 3.24
N GLN A 265 6.71 0.37 2.55
CA GLN A 265 6.82 -1.02 2.96
C GLN A 265 7.70 -1.16 4.23
N PRO A 266 7.23 -1.87 5.26
CA PRO A 266 7.99 -2.29 6.42
C PRO A 266 8.88 -3.50 6.10
N GLN A 267 9.68 -3.90 7.08
CA GLN A 267 10.66 -4.99 6.97
C GLN A 267 10.07 -6.35 7.36
N GLU A 268 8.83 -6.63 6.94
CA GLU A 268 8.10 -7.85 7.26
C GLU A 268 7.23 -8.35 6.10
N GLY A 269 6.90 -9.65 6.15
CA GLY A 269 6.01 -10.28 5.17
C GLY A 269 4.54 -9.93 5.40
N SER A 270 3.72 -10.17 4.38
CA SER A 270 2.28 -9.90 4.45
C SER A 270 1.59 -10.79 5.49
N CYS A 271 0.63 -10.22 6.23
CA CYS A 271 -0.21 -10.98 7.15
C CYS A 271 -1.16 -11.90 6.38
N ILE A 272 -0.95 -13.21 6.46
CA ILE A 272 -1.81 -14.21 5.81
C ILE A 272 -2.87 -14.77 6.75
N GLY A 273 -3.03 -14.25 7.96
CA GLY A 273 -4.06 -14.71 8.90
C GLY A 273 -3.53 -14.67 10.32
N PHE A 274 -4.17 -15.43 11.21
CA PHE A 274 -3.86 -15.38 12.64
C PHE A 274 -3.66 -16.79 13.21
N LYS A 275 -2.90 -16.88 14.31
CA LYS A 275 -2.74 -18.08 15.14
C LYS A 275 -2.94 -17.71 16.60
N LYS A 276 -3.41 -18.68 17.38
CA LYS A 276 -3.44 -18.60 18.83
C LYS A 276 -2.23 -19.33 19.40
N GLU A 277 -1.47 -18.66 20.25
CA GLU A 277 -0.39 -19.25 21.03
C GLU A 277 -0.64 -18.91 22.51
N GLY A 278 -0.96 -19.94 23.30
CA GLY A 278 -1.47 -19.75 24.66
C GLY A 278 -2.76 -18.92 24.67
N ASN A 279 -2.74 -17.81 25.40
CA ASN A 279 -3.88 -16.89 25.55
C ASN A 279 -3.83 -15.69 24.59
N ARG A 280 -2.87 -15.63 23.67
CA ARG A 280 -2.67 -14.47 22.78
C ARG A 280 -2.82 -14.87 21.30
N ILE A 281 -3.36 -13.95 20.52
CA ILE A 281 -3.45 -14.05 19.06
C ILE A 281 -2.29 -13.30 18.41
N TYR A 282 -1.61 -13.97 17.50
CA TYR A 282 -0.48 -13.44 16.74
C TYR A 282 -0.79 -13.49 15.23
N PRO A 283 -0.30 -12.51 14.45
CA PRO A 283 -0.36 -12.60 12.99
C PRO A 283 0.51 -13.77 12.50
N LYS A 284 0.05 -14.42 11.43
CA LYS A 284 0.85 -15.33 10.60
C LYS A 284 1.38 -14.52 9.43
N LEU A 285 2.69 -14.37 9.32
CA LEU A 285 3.32 -13.62 8.24
C LEU A 285 3.89 -14.57 7.18
N GLU A 286 3.89 -14.13 5.93
CA GLU A 286 4.69 -14.76 4.88
C GLU A 286 6.18 -14.55 5.15
N SER A 287 7.02 -15.42 4.57
CA SER A 287 8.47 -15.18 4.51
C SER A 287 8.75 -13.85 3.83
N PHE A 288 9.67 -13.09 4.40
CA PHE A 288 10.02 -11.79 3.86
C PHE A 288 11.04 -12.00 2.73
N PHE A 289 10.68 -11.59 1.50
CA PHE A 289 11.53 -11.82 0.33
C PHE A 289 12.92 -11.18 0.43
N HIS A 290 13.10 -10.19 1.30
CA HIS A 290 14.39 -9.54 1.61
C HIS A 290 15.00 -10.04 2.94
N GLU A 291 14.78 -11.30 3.32
CA GLU A 291 15.30 -11.94 4.54
C GLU A 291 16.83 -11.83 4.73
N LYS A 292 17.58 -11.54 3.68
CA LYS A 292 19.00 -11.14 3.77
C LYS A 292 19.09 -9.64 3.55
N VAL A 293 19.79 -8.94 4.45
CA VAL A 293 20.23 -7.55 4.25
C VAL A 293 20.95 -7.49 2.90
N ASN A 294 20.25 -7.00 1.89
CA ASN A 294 20.80 -6.66 0.59
C ASN A 294 20.86 -5.14 0.49
N GLU A 295 21.69 -4.62 -0.40
CA GLU A 295 21.88 -3.18 -0.58
C GLU A 295 20.54 -2.44 -0.77
N ASP A 296 19.58 -3.06 -1.45
CA ASP A 296 18.21 -2.57 -1.62
C ASP A 296 17.45 -2.27 -0.30
N LEU A 297 17.57 -3.15 0.71
CA LEU A 297 16.94 -2.92 2.01
C LEU A 297 17.63 -1.78 2.77
N ALA A 298 18.97 -1.70 2.71
CA ALA A 298 19.72 -0.62 3.35
C ALA A 298 19.37 0.74 2.73
N ASP A 299 19.28 0.80 1.40
CA ASP A 299 18.88 1.96 0.63
C ASP A 299 17.46 2.43 0.98
N LEU A 300 16.49 1.50 1.09
CA LEU A 300 15.13 1.83 1.54
C LEU A 300 15.11 2.36 2.97
N LEU A 301 15.86 1.74 3.89
CA LEU A 301 15.94 2.17 5.28
C LEU A 301 16.56 3.57 5.39
N ALA A 302 17.56 3.90 4.57
CA ALA A 302 18.13 5.24 4.53
C ALA A 302 17.08 6.28 4.09
N ILE A 303 16.28 5.98 3.07
CA ILE A 303 15.15 6.83 2.64
C ILE A 303 14.13 7.01 3.78
N GLN A 304 13.68 5.92 4.39
CA GLN A 304 12.70 5.97 5.48
C GLN A 304 13.23 6.76 6.68
N THR A 305 14.51 6.57 7.03
CA THR A 305 15.20 7.31 8.10
C THR A 305 15.22 8.80 7.80
N GLY A 306 15.62 9.20 6.59
CA GLY A 306 15.62 10.60 6.18
C GLY A 306 14.23 11.23 6.23
N ALA A 307 13.20 10.48 5.82
CA ALA A 307 11.82 10.95 5.84
C ALA A 307 11.31 11.23 7.26
N LEU A 308 11.54 10.30 8.20
CA LEU A 308 11.16 10.48 9.61
C LEU A 308 11.99 11.58 10.29
N ALA A 309 13.25 11.75 9.92
CA ALA A 309 14.07 12.86 10.40
C ALA A 309 13.46 14.21 9.99
N PHE A 310 13.06 14.40 8.73
CA PHE A 310 12.35 15.62 8.33
C PHE A 310 11.09 15.84 9.17
N VAL A 311 10.25 14.82 9.35
CA VAL A 311 9.00 14.94 10.13
C VAL A 311 9.31 15.45 11.54
N LYS A 312 10.30 14.84 12.21
CA LYS A 312 10.73 15.23 13.55
C LYS A 312 11.30 16.65 13.56
N ASN A 313 12.35 16.92 12.78
CA ASN A 313 13.03 18.21 12.73
C ASN A 313 12.07 19.35 12.40
N PHE A 314 11.24 19.16 11.38
CA PHE A 314 10.26 20.16 10.97
C PHE A 314 9.25 20.43 12.08
N SER A 315 8.70 19.39 12.74
CA SER A 315 7.74 19.58 13.83
C SER A 315 8.34 20.24 15.09
N GLU A 316 9.59 19.96 15.42
CA GLU A 316 10.27 20.53 16.62
C GLU A 316 10.58 22.02 16.43
N GLU A 317 10.79 22.45 15.18
CA GLU A 317 11.12 23.83 14.82
C GLU A 317 9.87 24.65 14.44
N LEU A 318 8.72 24.01 14.26
CA LEU A 318 7.50 24.66 13.80
C LEU A 318 6.69 25.22 14.98
N PRO A 319 6.34 26.52 14.97
CA PRO A 319 5.42 27.07 15.95
C PRO A 319 4.06 26.37 15.93
N SER A 320 3.38 26.28 17.08
CA SER A 320 2.07 25.61 17.18
C SER A 320 0.97 26.29 16.35
N ASP A 321 1.07 27.60 16.12
CA ASP A 321 0.12 28.41 15.32
C ASP A 321 0.52 28.50 13.84
N SER A 322 1.53 27.74 13.43
CA SER A 322 2.07 27.76 12.08
C SER A 322 1.04 27.33 11.02
N PRO A 323 0.99 27.99 9.85
CA PRO A 323 0.08 27.61 8.77
C PRO A 323 0.42 26.26 8.13
N TYR A 324 1.58 25.66 8.43
CA TYR A 324 1.95 24.36 7.86
C TYR A 324 1.18 23.19 8.51
N TRP A 325 0.63 23.37 9.72
CA TRP A 325 -0.22 22.36 10.34
C TRP A 325 -1.56 22.17 9.60
N HIS A 326 -2.11 23.25 9.02
CA HIS A 326 -3.51 23.28 8.56
C HIS A 326 -3.79 24.02 7.25
N GLY A 327 -2.86 24.86 6.78
CA GLY A 327 -3.07 25.79 5.67
C GLY A 327 -2.50 25.35 4.34
N LYS A 328 -1.75 24.24 4.29
CA LYS A 328 -1.19 23.67 3.06
C LYS A 328 -1.99 22.43 2.64
N ASP A 329 -2.32 22.33 1.36
CA ASP A 329 -3.09 21.23 0.82
C ASP A 329 -2.21 20.02 0.45
N SER A 330 -2.84 18.93 0.02
CA SER A 330 -2.13 17.71 -0.39
C SER A 330 -1.26 17.91 -1.63
N ASN A 331 -1.62 18.83 -2.53
CA ASN A 331 -0.81 19.14 -3.72
C ASN A 331 0.53 19.77 -3.31
N PHE A 332 0.52 20.68 -2.34
CA PHE A 332 1.74 21.29 -1.81
C PHE A 332 2.70 20.23 -1.27
N TRP A 333 2.23 19.36 -0.38
CA TRP A 333 3.06 18.33 0.25
C TRP A 333 3.48 17.22 -0.72
N PHE A 334 2.67 16.95 -1.74
CA PHE A 334 2.98 15.98 -2.81
C PHE A 334 3.87 16.54 -3.92
N SER A 335 4.09 17.86 -3.98
CA SER A 335 4.82 18.52 -5.08
C SER A 335 6.24 17.99 -5.32
N GLY A 336 6.94 17.54 -4.26
CA GLY A 336 8.24 16.87 -4.39
C GLY A 336 8.15 15.55 -5.14
N PHE A 337 7.19 14.69 -4.77
CA PHE A 337 6.93 13.45 -5.50
C PHE A 337 6.51 13.72 -6.94
N GLU A 338 5.66 14.71 -7.17
CA GLU A 338 5.23 15.11 -8.50
C GLU A 338 6.43 15.56 -9.36
N GLN A 339 7.33 16.39 -8.82
CA GLN A 339 8.55 16.80 -9.52
C GLN A 339 9.46 15.61 -9.80
N THR A 340 9.73 14.76 -8.81
CA THR A 340 10.57 13.58 -8.98
C THR A 340 9.99 12.70 -10.08
N ILE A 341 8.70 12.33 -10.01
CA ILE A 341 8.07 11.44 -10.98
C ILE A 341 8.12 12.02 -12.40
N LYS A 342 7.85 13.33 -12.56
CA LYS A 342 7.78 13.98 -13.88
C LYS A 342 9.16 14.32 -14.45
N ASN A 343 10.07 14.82 -13.63
CA ASN A 343 11.33 15.42 -14.07
C ASN A 343 12.47 15.10 -13.09
N PRO A 344 12.80 13.82 -12.88
CA PRO A 344 13.78 13.45 -11.87
C PRO A 344 15.18 13.90 -12.26
N ILE A 345 16.03 14.26 -11.30
CA ILE A 345 17.47 14.41 -11.53
C ILE A 345 18.18 13.05 -11.53
N LEU A 346 19.43 12.99 -11.99
CA LEU A 346 20.14 11.71 -12.13
C LEU A 346 20.41 11.02 -10.79
N SER A 347 20.63 11.77 -9.71
CA SER A 347 20.80 11.19 -8.37
C SER A 347 19.51 10.55 -7.88
N GLU A 348 18.34 11.17 -8.09
CA GLU A 348 17.04 10.57 -7.78
C GLU A 348 16.77 9.30 -8.59
N VAL A 349 17.10 9.29 -9.89
CA VAL A 349 16.99 8.06 -10.71
C VAL A 349 17.92 6.97 -10.20
N LYS A 350 19.11 7.31 -9.72
CA LYS A 350 20.04 6.33 -9.12
C LYS A 350 19.52 5.79 -7.80
N ALA A 351 19.05 6.66 -6.91
CA ALA A 351 18.56 6.29 -5.59
C ALA A 351 17.27 5.44 -5.68
N LEU A 352 16.28 5.90 -6.45
CA LEU A 352 15.01 5.17 -6.54
C LEU A 352 15.03 4.05 -7.57
N GLY A 353 15.74 4.23 -8.68
CA GLY A 353 15.64 3.32 -9.82
C GLY A 353 16.19 1.92 -9.55
N ASN A 354 17.15 1.81 -8.63
CA ASN A 354 17.74 0.54 -8.22
C ASN A 354 16.95 -0.17 -7.11
N LEU A 355 15.94 0.50 -6.52
CA LEU A 355 15.05 -0.20 -5.60
C LEU A 355 14.24 -1.24 -6.37
N THR A 356 14.06 -2.37 -5.74
CA THR A 356 13.25 -3.48 -6.23
C THR A 356 11.86 -3.43 -5.62
N PHE A 357 10.87 -3.85 -6.41
CA PHE A 357 9.49 -3.98 -5.98
C PHE A 357 8.99 -5.38 -6.34
N GLU A 358 8.38 -6.05 -5.36
CA GLU A 358 7.75 -7.35 -5.55
C GLU A 358 6.27 -7.14 -5.88
N ASN A 359 5.82 -7.74 -6.98
CA ASN A 359 4.41 -7.80 -7.32
C ASN A 359 4.05 -9.19 -7.85
N GLU A 360 3.07 -9.84 -7.22
CA GLU A 360 2.53 -11.15 -7.63
C GLU A 360 3.57 -12.28 -7.73
N GLY A 361 4.64 -12.21 -6.96
CA GLY A 361 5.75 -13.17 -6.91
C GLY A 361 6.87 -12.87 -7.91
N GLU A 362 6.83 -11.71 -8.58
CA GLU A 362 7.90 -11.24 -9.46
C GLU A 362 8.58 -10.00 -8.87
N LEU A 363 9.91 -10.03 -8.82
CA LEU A 363 10.74 -8.90 -8.42
C LEU A 363 11.18 -8.11 -9.66
N TYR A 364 11.05 -6.79 -9.64
CA TYR A 364 11.57 -5.92 -10.69
C TYR A 364 12.11 -4.61 -10.12
N TYR A 365 13.05 -3.98 -10.84
CA TYR A 365 13.59 -2.68 -10.48
C TYR A 365 12.63 -1.55 -10.85
N LEU A 366 12.60 -0.49 -10.04
CA LEU A 366 11.76 0.67 -10.31
C LEU A 366 12.21 1.42 -11.57
N ALA A 367 13.52 1.55 -11.86
CA ALA A 367 14.04 2.23 -13.05
C ALA A 367 15.49 1.83 -13.43
N ALA A 368 15.85 0.55 -13.29
CA ALA A 368 17.14 0.01 -13.74
C ALA A 368 16.98 -0.83 -15.03
N PRO A 369 16.99 -0.20 -16.22
CA PRO A 369 16.84 -0.90 -17.49
C PRO A 369 18.04 -1.82 -17.77
N GLN A 370 17.79 -2.86 -18.56
CA GLN A 370 18.84 -3.70 -19.13
C GLN A 370 19.64 -2.95 -20.20
N LYS A 371 20.75 -3.55 -20.63
CA LYS A 371 21.58 -3.02 -21.72
C LYS A 371 20.76 -2.89 -23.00
N HIS A 372 21.03 -1.84 -23.79
CA HIS A 372 20.33 -1.56 -25.06
C HIS A 372 20.25 -2.77 -26.00
N ILE A 373 21.35 -3.53 -26.12
CA ILE A 373 21.42 -4.71 -26.99
C ILE A 373 20.39 -5.78 -26.61
N THR A 374 20.06 -5.91 -25.32
CA THR A 374 19.03 -6.85 -24.87
C THR A 374 17.66 -6.46 -25.44
N TYR A 375 17.34 -5.17 -25.45
CA TYR A 375 16.07 -4.68 -25.97
C TYR A 375 15.98 -4.70 -27.49
N ILE A 376 17.11 -4.51 -28.18
CA ILE A 376 17.17 -4.68 -29.65
C ILE A 376 16.89 -6.14 -30.02
N LEU A 377 17.50 -7.09 -29.31
CA LEU A 377 17.32 -8.52 -29.56
C LEU A 377 15.96 -9.05 -29.06
N LYS A 378 15.38 -8.44 -28.01
CA LYS A 378 14.13 -8.87 -27.38
C LYS A 378 13.20 -7.67 -27.11
N PRO A 379 12.54 -7.11 -28.13
CA PRO A 379 11.67 -5.93 -27.98
C PRO A 379 10.52 -6.12 -26.98
N HIS A 380 10.00 -7.34 -26.86
CA HIS A 380 8.96 -7.65 -25.87
C HIS A 380 9.45 -7.48 -24.42
N GLN A 381 10.75 -7.66 -24.14
CA GLN A 381 11.31 -7.42 -22.81
C GLN A 381 11.35 -5.93 -22.47
N PHE A 382 11.64 -5.06 -23.45
CA PHE A 382 11.56 -3.61 -23.25
C PHE A 382 10.15 -3.22 -22.80
N MET A 383 9.13 -3.69 -23.52
CA MET A 383 7.74 -3.37 -23.19
C MET A 383 7.39 -3.88 -21.79
N ARG A 384 7.76 -5.11 -21.46
CA ARG A 384 7.50 -5.67 -20.13
C ARG A 384 8.17 -4.86 -19.01
N ASP A 385 9.46 -4.57 -19.15
CA ASP A 385 10.23 -3.87 -18.11
C ASP A 385 9.74 -2.41 -17.98
N PHE A 386 9.49 -1.73 -19.12
CA PHE A 386 8.97 -0.37 -19.16
C PHE A 386 7.59 -0.23 -18.49
N HIS A 387 6.64 -1.15 -18.75
CA HIS A 387 5.29 -1.06 -18.18
C HIS A 387 5.28 -1.17 -16.66
N LYS A 388 6.16 -2.01 -16.10
CA LYS A 388 6.27 -2.25 -14.66
C LYS A 388 7.06 -1.14 -13.95
N SER A 389 8.03 -0.56 -14.63
CA SER A 389 8.90 0.48 -14.09
C SER A 389 8.22 1.84 -13.91
N TRP A 390 8.88 2.71 -13.15
CA TRP A 390 8.75 4.15 -13.23
C TRP A 390 9.16 4.63 -14.62
N LYS A 391 8.18 5.08 -15.40
CA LYS A 391 8.34 5.31 -16.84
C LYS A 391 9.37 6.39 -17.16
N VAL A 392 9.31 7.54 -16.49
CA VAL A 392 10.27 8.64 -16.73
C VAL A 392 11.67 8.25 -16.28
N GLY A 393 11.81 7.68 -15.08
CA GLY A 393 13.10 7.21 -14.57
C GLY A 393 13.72 6.15 -15.47
N PHE A 394 12.93 5.19 -15.95
CA PHE A 394 13.39 4.14 -16.86
C PHE A 394 13.93 4.72 -18.17
N LEU A 395 13.20 5.64 -18.81
CA LEU A 395 13.64 6.28 -20.05
C LEU A 395 14.88 7.14 -19.83
N LYS A 396 14.94 7.88 -18.72
CA LYS A 396 16.11 8.71 -18.37
C LYS A 396 17.34 7.86 -18.08
N SER A 397 17.17 6.74 -17.38
CA SER A 397 18.23 5.77 -17.07
C SER A 397 18.73 5.06 -18.34
N LEU A 398 17.82 4.72 -19.25
CA LEU A 398 18.13 4.04 -20.51
C LEU A 398 18.86 4.97 -21.48
N PHE A 399 18.26 6.11 -21.83
CA PHE A 399 18.79 6.95 -22.90
C PHE A 399 19.84 7.95 -22.44
N LYS A 400 19.80 8.37 -21.16
CA LYS A 400 20.73 9.35 -20.58
C LYS A 400 20.80 10.69 -21.33
N ILE A 401 19.76 11.03 -22.10
CA ILE A 401 19.61 12.30 -22.84
C ILE A 401 18.53 13.16 -22.14
N PRO A 402 18.68 14.49 -22.08
CA PRO A 402 17.67 15.39 -21.51
C PRO A 402 16.49 15.60 -22.49
N LEU A 403 15.61 14.61 -22.60
CA LEU A 403 14.36 14.72 -23.37
C LEU A 403 13.16 15.00 -22.45
N PRO A 404 12.09 15.63 -22.96
CA PRO A 404 10.86 15.87 -22.19
C PRO A 404 10.02 14.58 -22.09
N TYR A 405 10.57 13.54 -21.44
CA TYR A 405 9.96 12.21 -21.35
C TYR A 405 8.54 12.26 -20.80
N TYR A 406 8.29 13.07 -19.76
CA TYR A 406 6.95 13.19 -19.19
C TYR A 406 5.94 13.83 -20.16
N ALA A 407 6.34 14.81 -20.98
CA ALA A 407 5.43 15.41 -21.95
C ALA A 407 4.95 14.37 -22.99
N PHE A 408 5.84 13.46 -23.40
CA PHE A 408 5.48 12.34 -24.26
C PHE A 408 4.50 11.39 -23.54
N LEU A 409 4.80 10.99 -22.30
CA LEU A 409 3.96 10.08 -21.52
C LEU A 409 2.58 10.70 -21.21
N LYS A 410 2.53 12.00 -20.92
CA LYS A 410 1.30 12.76 -20.70
C LYS A 410 0.37 12.64 -21.89
N LYS A 411 0.91 12.78 -23.11
CA LYS A 411 0.15 12.63 -24.36
C LYS A 411 -0.23 11.17 -24.63
N LEU A 412 0.69 10.22 -24.42
CA LEU A 412 0.48 8.79 -24.65
C LEU A 412 -0.60 8.19 -23.74
N TYR A 413 -0.57 8.53 -22.44
CA TYR A 413 -1.48 8.00 -21.42
C TYR A 413 -2.67 8.90 -21.12
N LYS A 414 -2.80 10.05 -21.81
CA LYS A 414 -3.85 11.06 -21.58
C LYS A 414 -3.93 11.45 -20.10
N LEU A 415 -2.79 11.88 -19.56
CA LEU A 415 -2.69 12.42 -18.21
C LEU A 415 -3.07 13.90 -18.23
N ASP A 416 -3.79 14.34 -17.21
CA ASP A 416 -4.29 15.71 -17.12
C ASP A 416 -3.39 16.59 -16.23
N ILE A 417 -2.56 15.97 -15.39
CA ILE A 417 -1.54 16.62 -14.54
C ILE A 417 -0.18 16.65 -15.23
#